data_AF-A0AAU5DUY3-F1
#
_entry.id   AF-A0AAU5DUY3-F1
#
_cell.length_a   1.000
_cell.length_b   1.000
_cell.length_c   1.000
_cell.angle_alpha   90.00
_cell.angle_beta   90.00
_cell.angle_gamma   90.00
#
_symmetry.space_group_name_H-M   'P 1'
#
loop_
_entity.id
_entity.type
_entity.pdbx_description
1 polymer ?
#
loop_
_entity_poly.entity_id
_entity_poly.type
_entity_poly.pdbx_seq_one_letter_code
_entity_poly.pdbx_strand_id
1 'polypeptide(L)'
;MRSNLLPKSVLVAALGCLVLSGCGTQHASADRTPAGSAVSVAKPLGAKHGGSDPVMRFLELNVGIMESCSPDAPSGSDGPLSPEGLALLADEPEPRYGPGETPPGVPNAEGDIPVPLDDPAPPEPNRATRPKPVQEVPLTGVDKCSGREHAQRISTAFKGAKAVGYRELHQKLTGLDYPASRIHRMANHAGDPRVRLDLRFMGSQLALEITCTNGGVVVEAFGASEEERVRVTEVKRKSVLDAPTS
;
A
#
# COMPACT_ATOMS: atom_id res chain seq x y z
N MET A 1 -73.52 9.76 -22.74
CA MET A 1 -72.64 10.60 -21.89
C MET A 1 -71.73 11.40 -22.80
N ARG A 2 -71.71 12.72 -22.61
CA ARG A 2 -70.93 13.68 -23.41
C ARG A 2 -69.49 13.77 -22.87
N SER A 3 -68.61 14.25 -23.76
CA SER A 3 -67.37 15.03 -23.49
C SER A 3 -66.10 14.22 -23.18
N ASN A 4 -64.89 14.60 -23.58
CA ASN A 4 -64.34 15.54 -24.57
C ASN A 4 -62.82 15.22 -24.68
N LEU A 5 -62.22 15.40 -25.87
CA LEU A 5 -60.76 15.44 -26.08
C LEU A 5 -60.12 16.65 -25.37
N LEU A 6 -58.82 16.57 -25.02
CA LEU A 6 -57.82 17.67 -24.96
C LEU A 6 -56.40 17.11 -24.59
N PRO A 7 -55.28 17.86 -24.79
CA PRO A 7 -54.24 17.49 -25.76
C PRO A 7 -52.81 17.31 -25.19
N LYS A 8 -51.90 16.84 -26.06
CA LYS A 8 -50.45 16.70 -25.83
C LYS A 8 -49.76 18.08 -25.78
N SER A 9 -48.98 18.34 -24.74
CA SER A 9 -48.08 19.48 -24.61
C SER A 9 -46.66 19.13 -25.09
N VAL A 10 -46.11 19.99 -25.95
CA VAL A 10 -44.71 19.99 -26.40
C VAL A 10 -43.98 21.04 -25.57
N LEU A 11 -42.85 20.67 -24.95
CA LEU A 11 -41.98 21.56 -24.18
C LEU A 11 -40.77 21.97 -25.01
N VAL A 12 -40.69 23.27 -25.31
CA VAL A 12 -39.53 23.98 -25.88
C VAL A 12 -38.68 24.47 -24.71
N ALA A 13 -37.40 24.10 -24.67
CA ALA A 13 -36.45 24.61 -23.68
C ALA A 13 -35.50 25.63 -24.35
N ALA A 14 -35.56 26.86 -23.86
CA ALA A 14 -34.79 28.00 -24.32
C ALA A 14 -33.35 27.99 -23.75
N LEU A 15 -32.41 28.41 -24.60
CA LEU A 15 -30.98 28.62 -24.33
C LEU A 15 -30.79 29.86 -23.44
N GLY A 16 -30.14 29.72 -22.28
CA GLY A 16 -29.79 30.83 -21.39
C GLY A 16 -28.28 31.06 -21.35
N CYS A 17 -27.85 32.24 -21.81
CA CYS A 17 -26.47 32.74 -21.73
C CYS A 17 -26.13 33.17 -20.29
N LEU A 18 -24.99 32.70 -19.74
CA LEU A 18 -24.39 33.25 -18.53
C LEU A 18 -23.29 34.25 -18.91
N VAL A 19 -23.48 35.50 -18.49
CA VAL A 19 -22.54 36.61 -18.64
C VAL A 19 -21.60 36.60 -17.42
N LEU A 20 -20.29 36.55 -17.62
CA LEU A 20 -19.29 36.76 -16.56
C LEU A 20 -19.12 38.26 -16.30
N SER A 21 -19.59 38.75 -15.14
CA SER A 21 -19.16 40.03 -14.59
C SER A 21 -18.02 39.78 -13.59
N GLY A 22 -16.84 40.28 -13.93
CA GLY A 22 -15.75 40.48 -12.97
C GLY A 22 -15.85 41.87 -12.34
N CYS A 23 -15.60 41.97 -11.03
CA CYS A 23 -14.88 43.07 -10.38
C CYS A 23 -14.81 42.79 -8.86
N GLY A 24 -13.69 43.12 -8.22
CA GLY A 24 -13.62 43.20 -6.77
C GLY A 24 -12.26 42.87 -6.17
N THR A 25 -11.29 43.77 -6.33
CA THR A 25 -10.09 43.79 -5.48
C THR A 25 -10.31 44.62 -4.22
N GLN A 26 -9.62 44.18 -3.16
CA GLN A 26 -9.18 44.90 -1.94
C GLN A 26 -10.17 45.05 -0.78
N HIS A 27 -9.92 44.28 0.28
CA HIS A 27 -9.85 44.82 1.63
C HIS A 27 -8.82 44.02 2.45
N ALA A 28 -7.79 44.72 2.93
CA ALA A 28 -6.91 44.27 3.98
C ALA A 28 -7.48 44.71 5.34
N SER A 29 -7.54 43.80 6.32
CA SER A 29 -7.07 44.04 7.69
C SER A 29 -7.35 42.86 8.62
N ALA A 30 -6.32 42.62 9.45
CA ALA A 30 -6.33 42.02 10.78
C ALA A 30 -6.57 40.50 10.93
N ASP A 31 -5.44 39.83 11.13
CA ASP A 31 -5.13 39.05 12.33
C ASP A 31 -6.01 37.82 12.65
N ARG A 32 -5.51 36.67 12.20
CA ARG A 32 -5.35 35.45 13.00
C ARG A 32 -4.53 34.48 12.15
N THR A 33 -3.33 34.16 12.63
CA THR A 33 -2.53 33.03 12.12
C THR A 33 -2.98 31.77 12.87
N PRO A 34 -3.72 30.84 12.27
CA PRO A 34 -3.55 29.45 12.62
C PRO A 34 -2.24 29.00 11.97
N ALA A 35 -1.37 28.37 12.75
CA ALA A 35 -0.25 27.60 12.24
C ALA A 35 -0.80 26.49 11.33
N GLY A 36 -0.95 26.82 10.05
CA GLY A 36 -1.32 25.90 8.99
C GLY A 36 -0.15 24.97 8.77
N SER A 37 -0.32 23.72 9.22
CA SER A 37 0.51 22.60 8.85
C SER A 37 0.76 22.66 7.35
N ALA A 38 2.00 22.92 6.96
CA ALA A 38 2.43 22.83 5.58
C ALA A 38 2.29 21.36 5.20
N VAL A 39 1.14 21.00 4.64
CA VAL A 39 1.00 19.77 3.88
C VAL A 39 1.96 19.95 2.71
N SER A 40 3.13 19.34 2.82
CA SER A 40 4.01 19.10 1.69
C SER A 40 3.15 18.36 0.66
N VAL A 41 2.68 19.11 -0.33
CA VAL A 41 2.22 18.51 -1.58
C VAL A 41 3.47 17.87 -2.15
N ALA A 42 3.64 16.58 -1.86
CA ALA A 42 4.61 15.76 -2.55
C ALA A 42 4.42 16.05 -4.04
N LYS A 43 5.49 16.52 -4.68
CA LYS A 43 5.55 16.77 -6.11
C LYS A 43 4.90 15.57 -6.81
N PRO A 44 3.98 15.77 -7.77
CA PRO A 44 3.53 14.64 -8.56
C PRO A 44 4.78 14.09 -9.23
N LEU A 45 5.23 12.90 -8.81
CA LEU A 45 6.24 12.16 -9.55
C LEU A 45 5.67 12.03 -10.95
N GLY A 46 6.30 12.76 -11.87
CA GLY A 46 5.77 12.98 -13.19
C GLY A 46 5.48 11.65 -13.85
N ALA A 47 4.29 11.54 -14.43
CA ALA A 47 3.97 10.50 -15.39
C ALA A 47 4.86 10.69 -16.63
N LYS A 48 6.09 10.19 -16.55
CA LYS A 48 6.91 9.84 -17.70
C LYS A 48 7.28 8.38 -17.49
N HIS A 49 6.65 7.50 -18.26
CA HIS A 49 7.24 6.38 -18.99
C HIS A 49 6.08 5.50 -19.49
N GLY A 50 5.57 5.83 -20.67
CA GLY A 50 4.72 4.92 -21.42
C GLY A 50 5.55 3.71 -21.84
N GLY A 51 5.23 2.54 -21.29
CA GLY A 51 5.78 1.25 -21.72
C GLY A 51 6.54 0.43 -20.67
N SER A 52 6.74 0.91 -19.45
CA SER A 52 7.36 0.09 -18.40
C SER A 52 6.41 -1.03 -17.94
N ASP A 53 6.96 -2.21 -17.66
CA ASP A 53 6.21 -3.37 -17.17
C ASP A 53 5.40 -3.04 -15.88
N PRO A 54 4.17 -3.55 -15.68
CA PRO A 54 3.36 -3.25 -14.50
C PRO A 54 4.04 -3.58 -13.16
N VAL A 55 4.92 -4.59 -13.13
CA VAL A 55 5.72 -4.89 -11.93
C VAL A 55 6.73 -3.78 -11.69
N MET A 56 7.40 -3.28 -12.73
CA MET A 56 8.34 -2.17 -12.61
C MET A 56 7.66 -0.90 -12.10
N ARG A 57 6.47 -0.55 -12.61
CA ARG A 57 5.71 0.61 -12.11
C ARG A 57 5.33 0.47 -10.64
N PHE A 58 4.95 -0.73 -10.22
CA PHE A 58 4.69 -1.02 -8.81
C PHE A 58 5.95 -0.89 -7.96
N LEU A 59 7.10 -1.40 -8.42
CA LEU A 59 8.36 -1.28 -7.71
C LEU A 59 8.78 0.19 -7.55
N GLU A 60 8.74 0.97 -8.63
CA GLU A 60 8.99 2.41 -8.60
C GLU A 60 8.06 3.14 -7.62
N LEU A 61 6.77 2.78 -7.62
CA LEU A 61 5.78 3.32 -6.68
C LEU A 61 6.14 3.00 -5.21
N ASN A 62 6.45 1.74 -4.89
CA ASN A 62 6.76 1.35 -3.50
C ASN A 62 8.08 1.96 -3.03
N VAL A 63 9.12 1.91 -3.87
CA VAL A 63 10.42 2.50 -3.53
C VAL A 63 10.29 4.00 -3.27
N GLY A 64 9.60 4.74 -4.16
CA GLY A 64 9.41 6.18 -3.96
C GLY A 64 8.63 6.53 -2.69
N ILE A 65 7.62 5.73 -2.32
CA ILE A 65 6.89 5.92 -1.05
C ILE A 65 7.77 5.58 0.15
N MET A 66 8.50 4.45 0.11
CA MET A 66 9.39 4.04 1.19
C MET A 66 10.52 5.05 1.42
N GLU A 67 11.12 5.58 0.36
CA GLU A 67 12.14 6.63 0.44
C GLU A 67 11.61 7.89 1.11
N SER A 68 10.37 8.31 0.78
CA SER A 68 9.73 9.46 1.41
C SER A 68 9.42 9.25 2.91
N CYS A 69 9.35 7.99 3.33
CA CYS A 69 9.09 7.56 4.71
C CYS A 69 10.37 7.16 5.46
N SER A 70 11.54 7.25 4.83
CA SER A 70 12.83 6.99 5.48
C SER A 70 13.10 8.05 6.56
N PRO A 71 13.73 7.70 7.70
CA PRO A 71 14.16 8.68 8.69
C PRO A 71 15.14 9.72 8.13
N ASP A 72 15.91 9.35 7.09
CA ASP A 72 16.84 10.23 6.37
C ASP A 72 16.17 10.98 5.20
N ALA A 73 14.86 10.80 5.00
CA ALA A 73 14.14 11.59 4.03
C ALA A 73 14.33 13.07 4.39
N PRO A 74 14.55 13.96 3.40
CA PRO A 74 14.71 15.38 3.66
C PRO A 74 13.42 15.90 4.29
N SER A 75 13.38 15.89 5.61
CA SER A 75 12.57 16.81 6.40
C SER A 75 12.99 18.19 5.91
N GLY A 76 12.06 19.06 5.58
CA GLY A 76 12.36 20.39 5.03
C GLY A 76 13.05 21.34 6.01
N SER A 77 14.19 20.93 6.57
CA SER A 77 15.09 21.67 7.43
C SER A 77 16.52 21.32 7.00
N ASP A 78 17.21 22.34 6.50
CA ASP A 78 18.56 22.29 5.96
C ASP A 78 19.59 21.67 6.90
N GLY A 79 20.38 20.75 6.36
CA GLY A 79 21.63 20.28 6.93
C GLY A 79 22.45 19.54 5.86
N PRO A 80 23.67 19.98 5.52
CA PRO A 80 24.51 19.28 4.56
C PRO A 80 24.92 17.92 5.13
N LEU A 81 24.67 16.87 4.35
CA LEU A 81 25.08 15.50 4.64
C LEU A 81 26.61 15.45 4.79
N SER A 82 27.09 15.09 5.99
CA SER A 82 28.50 14.77 6.22
C SER A 82 28.81 13.40 5.60
N PRO A 83 29.84 13.26 4.75
CA PRO A 83 30.12 12.03 4.01
C PRO A 83 30.86 10.95 4.84
N GLU A 84 30.57 10.83 6.14
CA GLU A 84 31.33 9.95 7.05
C GLU A 84 30.53 8.74 7.57
N GLY A 85 29.28 8.55 7.11
CA GLY A 85 28.40 7.48 7.60
C GLY A 85 28.46 6.13 6.88
N LEU A 86 29.26 5.97 5.82
CA LEU A 86 29.27 4.77 4.97
C LEU A 86 30.38 3.75 5.27
N ALA A 87 31.03 3.82 6.44
CA ALA A 87 32.19 3.00 6.76
C ALA A 87 31.95 1.81 7.71
N LEU A 88 30.71 1.37 7.97
CA LEU A 88 30.45 0.33 8.99
C LEU A 88 29.60 -0.88 8.55
N LEU A 89 29.44 -1.15 7.26
CA LEU A 89 28.75 -2.38 6.79
C LEU A 89 29.57 -3.09 5.72
N ALA A 90 30.74 -3.58 6.09
CA ALA A 90 31.44 -4.64 5.38
C ALA A 90 32.23 -5.47 6.40
N ASP A 91 31.50 -6.04 7.35
CA ASP A 91 31.98 -7.21 8.07
C ASP A 91 31.15 -8.39 7.55
N GLU A 92 31.42 -8.78 6.30
CA GLU A 92 31.09 -10.14 5.89
C GLU A 92 31.88 -11.05 6.83
N PRO A 93 31.25 -12.03 7.52
CA PRO A 93 32.01 -12.97 8.31
C PRO A 93 33.03 -13.62 7.38
N GLU A 94 34.31 -13.46 7.69
CA GLU A 94 35.37 -14.13 6.94
C GLU A 94 34.99 -15.62 6.81
N PRO A 95 35.12 -16.22 5.62
CA PRO A 95 34.92 -17.64 5.47
C PRO A 95 35.80 -18.33 6.52
N ARG A 96 35.19 -19.23 7.29
CA ARG A 96 35.80 -19.92 8.46
C ARG A 96 37.08 -20.70 8.12
N TYR A 97 37.41 -20.79 6.84
CA TYR A 97 38.54 -21.47 6.23
C TYR A 97 39.09 -20.61 5.09
N GLY A 98 40.41 -20.45 5.04
CA GLY A 98 41.08 -19.66 4.00
C GLY A 98 41.05 -20.33 2.62
N PRO A 99 41.52 -19.63 1.57
CA PRO A 99 41.63 -20.20 0.23
C PRO A 99 42.50 -21.46 0.24
N GLY A 100 41.89 -22.62 -0.01
CA GLY A 100 42.57 -23.93 -0.04
C GLY A 100 42.48 -24.74 1.25
N GLU A 101 41.77 -24.26 2.27
CA GLU A 101 41.52 -25.02 3.50
C GLU A 101 40.19 -25.79 3.41
N THR A 102 40.28 -27.13 3.44
CA THR A 102 39.11 -27.99 3.60
C THR A 102 38.80 -28.21 5.09
N PRO A 103 37.52 -28.29 5.49
CA PRO A 103 37.14 -28.62 6.86
C PRO A 103 37.80 -29.91 7.34
N PRO A 104 38.15 -30.03 8.64
CA PRO A 104 38.72 -31.26 9.17
C PRO A 104 37.73 -32.43 9.00
N GLY A 105 38.13 -33.43 8.21
CA GLY A 105 37.41 -34.68 8.03
C GLY A 105 38.37 -35.77 7.56
N VAL A 106 38.17 -37.00 8.05
CA VAL A 106 38.95 -38.17 7.60
C VAL A 106 38.51 -38.55 6.18
N PRO A 107 39.41 -38.57 5.18
CA PRO A 107 39.07 -39.00 3.83
C PRO A 107 38.61 -40.47 3.81
N ASN A 108 37.65 -40.80 2.96
CA ASN A 108 37.32 -42.18 2.63
C ASN A 108 38.42 -42.81 1.73
N ALA A 109 38.24 -44.08 1.35
CA ALA A 109 39.23 -44.82 0.54
C ALA A 109 39.47 -44.21 -0.84
N GLU A 110 38.54 -43.36 -1.30
CA GLU A 110 38.55 -42.66 -2.57
C GLU A 110 39.14 -41.23 -2.47
N GLY A 111 39.50 -40.77 -1.27
CA GLY A 111 40.11 -39.46 -1.04
C GLY A 111 39.12 -38.31 -0.84
N ASP A 112 37.82 -38.60 -0.80
CA ASP A 112 36.77 -37.62 -0.55
C ASP A 112 36.51 -37.47 0.95
N ILE A 113 36.28 -36.24 1.41
CA ILE A 113 35.76 -35.99 2.76
C ILE A 113 34.24 -36.17 2.70
N PRO A 114 33.65 -37.20 3.33
CA PRO A 114 32.21 -37.36 3.35
C PRO A 114 31.63 -36.20 4.17
N VAL A 115 30.80 -35.36 3.54
CA VAL A 115 29.91 -34.47 4.29
C VAL A 115 28.98 -35.38 5.10
N PRO A 116 28.84 -35.20 6.43
CA PRO A 116 27.77 -35.86 7.16
C PRO A 116 26.45 -35.42 6.53
N LEU A 117 25.85 -36.30 5.73
CA LEU A 117 24.44 -36.23 5.42
C LEU A 117 23.72 -36.71 6.68
N ASP A 118 23.74 -35.87 7.71
CA ASP A 118 22.64 -35.86 8.67
C ASP A 118 21.43 -35.35 7.89
N ASP A 119 20.86 -36.20 7.04
CA ASP A 119 19.50 -36.04 6.58
C ASP A 119 18.64 -36.33 7.82
N PRO A 120 18.10 -35.30 8.51
CA PRO A 120 17.11 -35.58 9.54
C PRO A 120 16.02 -36.40 8.88
N ALA A 121 15.64 -37.51 9.52
CA ALA A 121 14.53 -38.34 9.07
C ALA A 121 13.36 -37.44 8.65
N PRO A 122 12.66 -37.74 7.54
CA PRO A 122 11.51 -36.96 7.10
C PRO A 122 10.62 -36.72 8.31
N PRO A 123 10.28 -35.45 8.64
CA PRO A 123 9.43 -35.19 9.79
C PRO A 123 8.17 -36.03 9.63
N GLU A 124 7.84 -36.81 10.66
CA GLU A 124 6.61 -37.60 10.66
C GLU A 124 5.45 -36.68 10.26
N PRO A 125 4.47 -37.18 9.48
CA PRO A 125 3.36 -36.38 9.01
C PRO A 125 2.69 -35.73 10.21
N ASN A 126 2.99 -34.44 10.37
CA ASN A 126 2.63 -33.68 11.56
C ASN A 126 1.11 -33.78 11.68
N ARG A 127 0.62 -34.44 12.75
CA ARG A 127 -0.82 -34.53 13.05
C ARG A 127 -1.37 -33.15 12.83
N ALA A 128 -2.30 -33.01 11.87
CA ALA A 128 -2.80 -31.75 11.37
C ALA A 128 -3.22 -30.84 12.53
N THR A 129 -2.26 -30.07 13.03
CA THR A 129 -2.49 -29.04 14.01
C THR A 129 -3.18 -27.99 13.19
N ARG A 130 -4.49 -27.80 13.45
CA ARG A 130 -5.27 -26.78 12.74
C ARG A 130 -4.42 -25.51 12.72
N PRO A 131 -4.16 -24.91 11.54
CA PRO A 131 -3.32 -23.73 11.45
C PRO A 131 -3.79 -22.71 12.49
N LYS A 132 -2.88 -22.33 13.39
CA LYS A 132 -3.19 -21.33 14.41
C LYS A 132 -3.64 -20.07 13.65
N PRO A 133 -4.72 -19.40 14.08
CA PRO A 133 -5.16 -18.18 13.43
C PRO A 133 -4.00 -17.20 13.27
N VAL A 134 -3.77 -16.75 12.04
CA VAL A 134 -2.73 -15.76 11.75
C VAL A 134 -3.22 -14.42 12.31
N GLN A 135 -2.52 -13.93 13.33
CA GLN A 135 -2.83 -12.65 13.94
C GLN A 135 -2.09 -11.53 13.21
N GLU A 136 -2.69 -10.34 13.23
CA GLU A 136 -2.03 -9.12 12.78
C GLU A 136 -0.73 -8.88 13.58
N VAL A 137 0.33 -8.53 12.86
CA VAL A 137 1.63 -8.17 13.44
C VAL A 137 1.77 -6.65 13.56
N PRO A 138 2.55 -6.12 14.52
CA PRO A 138 2.74 -4.68 14.64
C PRO A 138 3.46 -4.08 13.43
N LEU A 139 2.93 -2.97 12.88
CA LEU A 139 3.62 -2.21 11.85
C LEU A 139 4.76 -1.37 12.43
N THR A 140 5.88 -1.30 11.70
CA THR A 140 7.00 -0.41 12.01
C THR A 140 6.64 1.07 11.75
N GLY A 141 7.51 2.01 12.14
CA GLY A 141 7.32 3.43 11.83
C GLY A 141 7.25 3.71 10.32
N VAL A 142 8.14 3.09 9.56
CA VAL A 142 8.20 3.20 8.09
C VAL A 142 6.95 2.59 7.45
N ASP A 143 6.49 1.42 7.92
CA ASP A 143 5.28 0.80 7.39
C ASP A 143 4.03 1.64 7.67
N LYS A 144 3.93 2.24 8.87
CA LYS A 144 2.81 3.14 9.20
C LYS A 144 2.79 4.35 8.29
N CYS A 145 3.94 4.97 8.04
CA CYS A 145 4.06 6.09 7.10
C CYS A 145 3.63 5.67 5.69
N SER A 146 4.23 4.59 5.17
CA SER A 146 3.95 4.06 3.83
C SER A 146 2.47 3.68 3.67
N GLY A 147 1.89 3.07 4.71
CA GLY A 147 0.47 2.73 4.78
C GLY A 147 -0.44 3.95 4.64
N ARG A 148 -0.10 5.08 5.30
CA ARG A 148 -0.86 6.34 5.14
C ARG A 148 -0.72 6.92 3.74
N GLU A 149 0.48 6.91 3.15
CA GLU A 149 0.71 7.44 1.80
C GLU A 149 -0.08 6.65 0.76
N HIS A 150 -0.05 5.32 0.82
CA HIS A 150 -0.89 4.49 -0.04
C HIS A 150 -2.39 4.69 0.23
N ALA A 151 -2.81 4.78 1.50
CA ALA A 151 -4.20 5.06 1.85
C ALA A 151 -4.69 6.40 1.30
N GLN A 152 -3.85 7.44 1.34
CA GLN A 152 -4.13 8.75 0.77
C GLN A 152 -4.19 8.72 -0.76
N ARG A 153 -3.26 8.02 -1.42
CA ARG A 153 -3.26 7.82 -2.87
C ARG A 153 -4.55 7.14 -3.33
N ILE A 154 -4.92 6.04 -2.68
CA ILE A 154 -6.15 5.29 -2.99
C ILE A 154 -7.38 6.15 -2.69
N SER A 155 -7.49 6.72 -1.49
CA SER A 155 -8.64 7.56 -1.12
C SER A 155 -8.83 8.74 -2.10
N THR A 156 -7.74 9.37 -2.53
CA THR A 156 -7.77 10.47 -3.51
C THR A 156 -8.29 10.00 -4.87
N ALA A 157 -7.81 8.86 -5.37
CA ALA A 157 -8.28 8.31 -6.64
C ALA A 157 -9.77 7.95 -6.61
N PHE A 158 -10.31 7.60 -5.44
CA PHE A 158 -11.71 7.23 -5.26
C PHE A 158 -12.64 8.39 -4.85
N LYS A 159 -12.12 9.62 -4.73
CA LYS A 159 -12.97 10.80 -4.46
C LYS A 159 -14.07 10.95 -5.49
N GLY A 160 -15.31 11.11 -5.02
CA GLY A 160 -16.49 11.36 -5.86
C GLY A 160 -16.92 10.20 -6.76
N ALA A 161 -16.30 9.02 -6.63
CA ALA A 161 -16.57 7.87 -7.48
C ALA A 161 -16.78 6.60 -6.65
N LYS A 162 -18.02 6.07 -6.68
CA LYS A 162 -18.34 4.78 -6.09
C LYS A 162 -17.87 3.66 -7.01
N ALA A 163 -17.08 2.72 -6.49
CA ALA A 163 -16.98 1.40 -7.11
C ALA A 163 -18.15 0.55 -6.60
N VAL A 164 -19.07 0.21 -7.51
CA VAL A 164 -20.32 -0.51 -7.16
C VAL A 164 -20.07 -2.02 -6.99
N GLY A 165 -18.88 -2.51 -7.34
CA GLY A 165 -18.54 -3.93 -7.27
C GLY A 165 -17.03 -4.19 -7.21
N TYR A 166 -16.70 -5.46 -6.97
CA TYR A 166 -15.30 -5.92 -6.92
C TYR A 166 -14.56 -5.64 -8.24
N ARG A 167 -15.21 -5.80 -9.39
CA ARG A 167 -14.58 -5.61 -10.70
C ARG A 167 -14.12 -4.17 -10.89
N GLU A 168 -14.98 -3.20 -10.56
CA GLU A 168 -14.69 -1.77 -10.66
C GLU A 168 -13.61 -1.36 -9.66
N LEU A 169 -13.66 -1.89 -8.44
CA LEU A 169 -12.61 -1.70 -7.42
C LEU A 169 -11.25 -2.25 -7.90
N HIS A 170 -11.22 -3.48 -8.40
CA HIS A 170 -10.02 -4.13 -8.92
C HIS A 170 -9.44 -3.38 -10.13
N GLN A 171 -10.29 -2.99 -11.09
CA GLN A 171 -9.86 -2.22 -12.26
C GLN A 171 -9.25 -0.87 -11.86
N LYS A 172 -9.85 -0.20 -10.87
CA LYS A 172 -9.35 1.10 -10.42
C LYS A 172 -8.04 0.98 -9.64
N LEU A 173 -7.88 -0.05 -8.81
CA LEU A 173 -6.61 -0.31 -8.11
C LEU A 173 -5.49 -0.70 -9.09
N THR A 174 -5.77 -1.53 -10.08
CA THR A 174 -4.79 -1.85 -11.14
C THR A 174 -4.42 -0.63 -11.96
N GLY A 175 -5.36 0.30 -12.21
CA GLY A 175 -5.08 1.60 -12.82
C GLY A 175 -4.25 2.56 -11.96
N LEU A 176 -4.03 2.25 -10.68
CA LEU A 176 -3.12 2.99 -9.78
C LEU A 176 -1.73 2.34 -9.66
N ASP A 177 -1.45 1.37 -10.54
CA ASP A 177 -0.23 0.58 -10.61
C ASP A 177 -0.07 -0.46 -9.49
N TYR A 178 -1.17 -0.88 -8.86
CA TYR A 178 -1.17 -2.04 -7.97
C TYR A 178 -1.35 -3.34 -8.79
N PRO A 179 -0.43 -4.32 -8.70
CA PRO A 179 -0.51 -5.56 -9.45
C PRO A 179 -1.77 -6.36 -9.10
N ALA A 180 -2.47 -6.88 -10.12
CA ALA A 180 -3.65 -7.71 -9.94
C ALA A 180 -3.38 -8.93 -9.02
N SER A 181 -2.19 -9.51 -9.11
CA SER A 181 -1.75 -10.64 -8.27
C SER A 181 -1.69 -10.33 -6.77
N ARG A 182 -1.60 -9.05 -6.40
CA ARG A 182 -1.55 -8.57 -5.01
C ARG A 182 -2.90 -8.05 -4.49
N ILE A 183 -3.94 -8.05 -5.32
CA ILE A 183 -5.29 -7.59 -4.96
C ILE A 183 -6.19 -8.80 -4.68
N HIS A 184 -6.42 -9.05 -3.40
CA HIS A 184 -7.17 -10.21 -2.93
C HIS A 184 -8.62 -9.84 -2.59
N ARG A 185 -9.58 -10.52 -3.20
CA ARG A 185 -11.01 -10.34 -2.88
C ARG A 185 -11.30 -10.84 -1.46
N MET A 186 -12.00 -10.02 -0.68
CA MET A 186 -12.55 -10.42 0.61
C MET A 186 -14.07 -10.56 0.52
N ALA A 187 -14.66 -11.21 1.52
CA ALA A 187 -16.11 -11.12 1.72
C ALA A 187 -16.50 -9.66 1.94
N ASN A 188 -17.62 -9.25 1.32
CA ASN A 188 -18.17 -7.89 1.44
C ASN A 188 -18.38 -7.53 2.92
N HIS A 189 -18.18 -6.27 3.25
CA HIS A 189 -18.41 -5.73 4.59
C HIS A 189 -19.69 -4.90 4.57
N ALA A 190 -20.71 -5.31 5.32
CA ALA A 190 -22.03 -4.65 5.33
C ALA A 190 -22.65 -4.45 3.92
N GLY A 191 -22.39 -5.39 2.99
CA GLY A 191 -22.84 -5.31 1.61
C GLY A 191 -21.85 -4.63 0.66
N ASP A 192 -20.89 -3.86 1.19
CA ASP A 192 -19.92 -3.13 0.39
C ASP A 192 -18.73 -4.01 -0.08
N PRO A 193 -18.25 -3.82 -1.32
CA PRO A 193 -17.06 -4.52 -1.83
C PRO A 193 -15.83 -4.26 -0.97
N ARG A 194 -15.11 -5.34 -0.65
CA ARG A 194 -13.88 -5.28 0.15
C ARG A 194 -12.77 -6.11 -0.47
N VAL A 195 -11.55 -5.57 -0.43
CA VAL A 195 -10.33 -6.26 -0.86
C VAL A 195 -9.21 -6.07 0.14
N ARG A 196 -8.22 -6.95 0.10
CA ARG A 196 -6.92 -6.76 0.75
C ARG A 196 -5.83 -6.62 -0.30
N LEU A 197 -4.97 -5.65 -0.12
CA LEU A 197 -3.84 -5.37 -0.98
C LEU A 197 -2.55 -5.76 -0.25
N ASP A 198 -1.79 -6.68 -0.84
CA ASP A 198 -0.50 -7.13 -0.30
C ASP A 198 0.64 -6.20 -0.77
N LEU A 199 1.13 -5.37 0.15
CA LEU A 199 2.23 -4.44 -0.09
C LEU A 199 3.55 -4.91 0.53
N ARG A 200 3.63 -6.16 1.00
CA ARG A 200 4.86 -6.72 1.53
C ARG A 200 5.93 -6.70 0.45
N PHE A 201 7.02 -6.00 0.76
CA PHE A 201 8.16 -5.80 -0.10
C PHE A 201 9.39 -5.45 0.75
N MET A 202 10.55 -6.06 0.45
CA MET A 202 11.84 -5.79 1.13
C MET A 202 11.76 -5.79 2.67
N GLY A 203 11.12 -6.79 3.27
CA GLY A 203 10.98 -6.88 4.73
C GLY A 203 9.88 -5.99 5.34
N SER A 204 9.03 -5.38 4.51
CA SER A 204 7.81 -4.72 4.99
C SER A 204 6.74 -5.75 5.33
N GLN A 205 6.01 -5.49 6.42
CA GLN A 205 4.83 -6.25 6.85
C GLN A 205 3.52 -5.60 6.39
N LEU A 206 3.59 -4.57 5.55
CA LEU A 206 2.44 -3.74 5.21
C LEU A 206 1.45 -4.45 4.29
N ALA A 207 0.18 -4.42 4.69
CA ALA A 207 -0.97 -4.71 3.84
C ALA A 207 -2.07 -3.68 4.09
N LEU A 208 -2.98 -3.51 3.12
CA LEU A 208 -4.13 -2.61 3.24
C LEU A 208 -5.43 -3.39 3.14
N GLU A 209 -6.42 -3.06 3.96
CA GLU A 209 -7.82 -3.43 3.75
C GLU A 209 -8.55 -2.23 3.15
N ILE A 210 -9.20 -2.45 2.01
CA ILE A 210 -9.90 -1.41 1.25
C ILE A 210 -11.37 -1.81 1.16
N THR A 211 -12.24 -1.00 1.75
CA THR A 211 -13.69 -1.19 1.72
C THR A 211 -14.31 -0.02 0.97
N CYS A 212 -15.05 -0.28 -0.09
CA CYS A 212 -15.82 0.77 -0.77
C CYS A 212 -16.96 1.24 0.13
N THR A 213 -17.28 2.53 0.09
CA THR A 213 -18.43 3.07 0.79
C THR A 213 -19.19 4.00 -0.16
N ASN A 214 -20.35 4.49 0.26
CA ASN A 214 -21.11 5.46 -0.55
C ASN A 214 -20.35 6.78 -0.80
N GLY A 215 -19.39 7.13 0.07
CA GLY A 215 -18.58 8.34 -0.03
C GLY A 215 -17.22 8.17 -0.69
N GLY A 216 -16.85 6.95 -1.12
CA GLY A 216 -15.54 6.63 -1.69
C GLY A 216 -15.02 5.30 -1.18
N VAL A 217 -13.91 5.32 -0.44
CA VAL A 217 -13.27 4.13 0.13
C VAL A 217 -12.77 4.44 1.53
N VAL A 218 -12.83 3.43 2.40
CA VAL A 218 -12.08 3.38 3.66
C VAL A 218 -10.88 2.48 3.41
N VAL A 219 -9.69 3.00 3.72
CA VAL A 219 -8.42 2.28 3.51
C VAL A 219 -7.68 2.23 4.84
N GLU A 220 -7.45 1.03 5.33
CA GLU A 220 -6.79 0.81 6.62
C GLU A 220 -5.53 -0.03 6.44
N ALA A 221 -4.41 0.44 6.97
CA ALA A 221 -3.18 -0.33 7.03
C ALA A 221 -3.23 -1.39 8.15
N PHE A 222 -2.61 -2.53 7.92
CA PHE A 222 -2.43 -3.58 8.91
C PHE A 222 -1.17 -4.40 8.63
N GLY A 223 -0.65 -5.05 9.66
CA GLY A 223 0.53 -5.90 9.54
C GLY A 223 0.20 -7.35 9.20
N ALA A 224 0.86 -7.89 8.19
CA ALA A 224 0.89 -9.31 7.86
C ALA A 224 2.34 -9.83 7.97
N SER A 225 2.53 -10.99 8.61
CA SER A 225 3.84 -11.63 8.70
C SER A 225 4.49 -11.78 7.31
N GLU A 226 5.81 -11.60 7.24
CA GLU A 226 6.60 -11.79 6.02
C GLU A 226 6.74 -13.26 5.62
N GLU A 227 6.35 -14.19 6.49
CA GLU A 227 6.35 -15.62 6.17
C GLU A 227 5.53 -15.89 4.89
N GLU A 228 6.16 -16.54 3.91
CA GLU A 228 5.55 -16.80 2.59
C GLU A 228 4.22 -17.55 2.66
N ARG A 229 4.07 -18.42 3.67
CA ARG A 229 2.86 -19.21 3.90
C ARG A 229 1.69 -18.37 4.38
N VAL A 230 1.94 -17.16 4.90
CA VAL A 230 0.91 -16.27 5.43
C VAL A 230 0.27 -15.49 4.29
N ARG A 231 -1.02 -15.76 4.07
CA ARG A 231 -1.85 -14.99 3.14
C ARG A 231 -2.45 -13.79 3.86
N VAL A 232 -2.36 -12.61 3.24
CA VAL A 232 -2.97 -11.39 3.80
C VAL A 232 -4.47 -11.53 4.04
N THR A 233 -5.17 -12.43 3.33
CA THR A 233 -6.61 -12.73 3.50
C THR A 233 -6.93 -13.48 4.79
N GLU A 234 -5.96 -14.17 5.39
CA GLU A 234 -6.14 -15.00 6.59
C GLU A 234 -5.85 -14.25 7.89
N VAL A 235 -5.23 -13.06 7.78
CA VAL A 235 -4.89 -12.21 8.93
C VAL A 235 -6.14 -11.75 9.65
N LYS A 236 -6.28 -12.10 10.93
CA LYS A 236 -7.36 -11.61 11.78
C LYS A 236 -7.02 -10.22 12.31
N ARG A 237 -7.80 -9.23 11.88
CA ARG A 237 -7.69 -7.85 12.33
C ARG A 237 -8.62 -7.62 13.50
N LYS A 238 -8.19 -6.80 14.46
CA LYS A 238 -9.11 -6.21 15.43
C LYS A 238 -9.84 -5.08 14.71
N SER A 239 -11.17 -5.13 14.68
CA SER A 239 -11.98 -4.05 14.11
C SER A 239 -11.69 -2.76 14.89
N VAL A 240 -11.07 -1.79 14.23
CA VAL A 240 -10.96 -0.42 14.74
C VAL A 240 -12.32 0.21 14.48
N LEU A 241 -13.26 -0.02 15.40
CA LEU A 241 -14.45 0.82 15.49
C LEU A 241 -13.96 2.16 16.01
N ASP A 242 -13.82 3.16 15.14
CA ASP A 242 -13.63 4.54 15.56
C ASP A 242 -14.79 4.92 16.49
N ALA A 243 -14.49 5.03 17.79
CA ALA A 243 -15.39 5.69 18.71
C ALA A 243 -15.41 7.17 18.33
N PRO A 244 -16.57 7.78 18.08
CA PRO A 244 -16.63 9.21 17.87
C PRO A 244 -16.16 9.89 19.16
N THR A 245 -15.08 10.67 19.07
CA THR A 245 -14.80 11.70 20.06
C THR A 245 -15.94 12.71 20.00
N SER A 246 -16.84 12.64 20.98
CA SER A 246 -17.82 13.67 21.32
C SER A 246 -17.14 14.94 21.81
#